data_AF-A0A410S4S5-F1
#
_entry.id   AF-A0A410S4S5-F1
#
_cell.length_a   1.000
_cell.length_b   1.000
_cell.length_c   1.000
_cell.angle_alpha   90.00
_cell.angle_beta   90.00
_cell.angle_gamma   90.00
#
_symmetry.space_group_name_H-M   'P 1'
#
loop_
_entity.id
_entity.type
_entity.pdbx_description
1 polymer ?
#
loop_
_entity_poly.entity_id
_entity_poly.type
_entity_poly.pdbx_seq_one_letter_code
_entity_poly.pdbx_strand_id
1 'polypeptide(L)'
;MADPKALQDFYGQGFSLASLPKTANVERIAKDTLEASLKKATQGTRKGEYHKVRHCSELLKQVDPARVRARSAHCERLFTVLEGLLS
;
A
#
# COMPACT_ATOMS: atom_id res chain seq x y z
N MET A 1 -5.32 1.28 -2.02
CA MET A 1 -4.00 0.91 -1.44
C MET A 1 -3.04 0.64 -2.58
N ALA A 2 -1.77 1.08 -2.51
CA ALA A 2 -0.86 1.00 -3.67
C ALA A 2 -0.41 -0.43 -3.95
N ASP A 3 -0.07 -1.19 -2.92
CA ASP A 3 0.28 -2.60 -3.05
C ASP A 3 -0.36 -3.45 -1.93
N PRO A 4 -1.58 -3.98 -2.16
CA PRO A 4 -2.22 -4.89 -1.22
C PRO A 4 -1.50 -6.23 -1.07
N LYS A 5 -0.70 -6.64 -2.08
CA LYS A 5 -0.01 -7.94 -2.06
C LYS A 5 1.15 -7.91 -1.08
N ALA A 6 1.95 -6.85 -1.11
CA ALA A 6 3.01 -6.62 -0.12
C ALA A 6 2.46 -6.60 1.32
N LEU A 7 1.29 -5.98 1.55
CA LEU A 7 0.63 -6.02 2.86
C LEU A 7 0.21 -7.45 3.25
N GLN A 8 -0.42 -8.18 2.34
CA GLN A 8 -0.85 -9.55 2.60
C GLN A 8 0.35 -10.46 2.94
N ASP A 9 1.45 -10.32 2.21
CA ASP A 9 2.67 -11.12 2.43
C ASP A 9 3.35 -10.75 3.74
N PHE A 10 3.44 -9.45 4.05
CA PHE A 10 4.03 -8.96 5.28
C PHE A 10 3.22 -9.40 6.52
N TYR A 11 1.90 -9.24 6.51
CA TYR A 11 1.05 -9.55 7.67
C TYR A 11 0.66 -11.03 7.78
N GLY A 12 0.58 -11.74 6.65
CA GLY A 12 0.32 -13.16 6.57
C GLY A 12 -1.07 -13.57 7.10
N GLN A 13 -1.10 -14.70 7.82
CA GLN A 13 -2.33 -15.28 8.34
C GLN A 13 -3.09 -14.29 9.25
N GLY A 14 -4.40 -14.18 9.02
CA GLY A 14 -5.28 -13.25 9.74
C GLY A 14 -5.40 -11.87 9.09
N PHE A 15 -4.66 -11.60 8.00
CA PHE A 15 -4.81 -10.38 7.22
C PHE A 15 -6.14 -10.38 6.45
N SER A 16 -6.94 -9.33 6.62
CA SER A 16 -8.22 -9.18 5.93
C SER A 16 -8.10 -8.23 4.74
N LEU A 17 -7.90 -8.80 3.54
CA LEU A 17 -7.85 -8.05 2.28
C LEU A 17 -9.17 -7.29 2.02
N ALA A 18 -10.30 -7.86 2.43
CA ALA A 18 -11.63 -7.27 2.27
C ALA A 18 -11.83 -5.97 3.07
N SER A 19 -11.03 -5.75 4.12
CA SER A 19 -11.05 -4.52 4.92
C SER A 19 -10.34 -3.35 4.24
N LEU A 20 -9.57 -3.58 3.17
CA LEU A 20 -8.87 -2.51 2.46
C LEU A 20 -9.81 -1.71 1.54
N PRO A 21 -9.50 -0.42 1.27
CA PRO A 21 -10.24 0.36 0.29
C PRO A 21 -10.15 -0.26 -1.11
N LYS A 22 -11.32 -0.47 -1.74
CA LYS A 22 -11.45 -1.12 -3.05
C LYS A 22 -11.06 -0.24 -4.24
N THR A 23 -10.85 1.07 -4.04
CA THR A 23 -10.50 1.98 -5.12
C THR A 23 -9.18 1.60 -5.81
N ALA A 24 -9.18 1.65 -7.15
CA ALA A 24 -7.98 1.46 -7.96
C ALA A 24 -6.99 2.62 -7.77
N ASN A 25 -7.49 3.85 -7.64
CA ASN A 25 -6.66 5.05 -7.45
C ASN A 25 -6.45 5.34 -5.95
N VAL A 26 -5.19 5.29 -5.52
CA VAL A 26 -4.78 5.51 -4.12
C VAL A 26 -4.83 6.97 -3.70
N GLU A 27 -4.69 7.90 -4.64
CA GLU A 27 -4.63 9.35 -4.38
C GLU A 27 -6.01 9.91 -3.98
N ARG A 28 -7.08 9.15 -4.20
CA ARG A 28 -8.45 9.49 -3.82
C ARG A 28 -8.85 8.98 -2.44
N ILE A 29 -7.99 8.24 -1.74
CA ILE A 29 -8.32 7.67 -0.44
C ILE A 29 -8.09 8.73 0.63
N ALA A 30 -9.15 9.10 1.35
CA ALA A 30 -9.03 9.98 2.52
C ALA A 30 -8.12 9.33 3.58
N LYS A 31 -7.25 10.15 4.19
CA LYS A 31 -6.23 9.69 5.15
C LYS A 31 -6.83 8.91 6.32
N ASP A 32 -7.91 9.41 6.92
CA ASP A 32 -8.55 8.79 8.08
C ASP A 32 -9.18 7.44 7.72
N THR A 33 -9.78 7.35 6.53
CA THR A 33 -10.30 6.10 5.97
C THR A 33 -9.19 5.08 5.74
N LEU A 34 -8.02 5.53 5.24
CA LEU A 34 -6.88 4.65 4.99
C LEU A 34 -6.34 4.05 6.29
N GLU A 35 -6.13 4.86 7.32
CA GLU A 35 -5.59 4.40 8.59
C GLU A 35 -6.54 3.43 9.30
N ALA A 36 -7.83 3.76 9.37
CA ALA A 36 -8.83 2.87 9.96
C ALA A 36 -8.92 1.53 9.22
N SER A 37 -8.89 1.56 7.89
CA SER A 37 -8.91 0.35 7.06
C SER A 37 -7.67 -0.52 7.28
N LEU A 38 -6.50 0.09 7.43
CA LEU A 38 -5.25 -0.62 7.70
C LEU A 38 -5.27 -1.31 9.06
N LYS A 39 -5.70 -0.62 10.13
CA LYS A 39 -5.84 -1.23 11.46
C LYS A 39 -6.80 -2.41 11.41
N LYS A 40 -7.99 -2.22 10.84
CA LYS A 40 -8.99 -3.29 10.68
C LYS A 40 -8.48 -4.47 9.85
N ALA A 41 -7.69 -4.23 8.81
CA ALA A 41 -7.14 -5.29 7.97
C ALA A 41 -6.07 -6.13 8.68
N THR A 42 -5.43 -5.60 9.73
CA THR A 42 -4.21 -6.17 10.32
C THR A 42 -4.38 -6.64 11.76
N GLN A 43 -5.40 -6.15 12.49
CA GLN A 43 -5.65 -6.46 13.90
C GLN A 43 -5.71 -7.96 14.23
N GLY A 44 -6.17 -8.81 13.29
CA GLY A 44 -6.27 -10.26 13.47
C GLY A 44 -4.98 -11.04 13.17
N THR A 45 -3.91 -10.35 12.81
CA THR A 45 -2.64 -10.97 12.43
C THR A 45 -1.73 -11.15 13.65
N ARG A 46 -0.73 -12.02 13.54
CA ARG A 46 0.29 -12.18 14.60
C ARG A 46 1.15 -10.94 14.81
N LYS A 47 1.22 -10.04 13.83
CA LYS A 47 1.95 -8.76 13.92
C LYS A 47 1.09 -7.65 14.54
N GLY A 48 -0.19 -7.93 14.84
CA GLY A 48 -1.14 -6.97 15.38
C GLY A 48 -1.52 -5.88 14.40
N GLU A 49 -2.10 -4.81 14.94
CA GLU A 49 -2.55 -3.66 14.16
C GLU A 49 -1.40 -2.92 13.44
N TYR A 50 -1.74 -2.31 12.30
CA TYR A 50 -0.85 -1.46 11.54
C TYR A 50 -0.32 -0.31 12.40
N HIS A 51 1.01 -0.22 12.48
CA HIS A 51 1.69 0.87 13.16
C HIS A 51 2.63 1.59 12.20
N LYS A 52 2.28 2.84 11.86
CA LYS A 52 2.93 3.63 10.79
C LYS A 52 4.45 3.63 10.89
N VAL A 53 5.02 3.89 12.06
CA VAL A 53 6.48 3.98 12.20
C VAL A 53 7.14 2.60 12.24
N ARG A 54 6.55 1.62 12.93
CA ARG A 54 7.19 0.33 13.21
C ARG A 54 7.20 -0.60 12.00
N HIS A 55 6.16 -0.53 11.16
CA HIS A 55 5.99 -1.48 10.05
C HIS A 55 6.36 -0.87 8.69
N CYS A 56 6.40 0.46 8.55
CA CYS A 56 6.58 1.12 7.26
C CYS A 56 7.93 0.82 6.61
N SER A 57 9.04 0.87 7.35
CA SER A 57 10.37 0.63 6.78
C SER A 57 10.50 -0.76 6.18
N GLU A 58 9.89 -1.77 6.79
CA GLU A 58 9.92 -3.15 6.28
C GLU A 58 8.96 -3.33 5.10
N LEU A 59 7.77 -2.73 5.17
CA LEU A 59 6.82 -2.72 4.06
C LEU A 59 7.39 -2.04 2.81
N LEU A 60 8.11 -0.92 2.95
CA LEU A 60 8.72 -0.19 1.85
C LEU A 60 9.78 -1.02 1.10
N LYS A 61 10.40 -2.02 1.74
CA LYS A 61 11.33 -2.93 1.06
C LYS A 61 10.62 -3.96 0.17
N GLN A 62 9.32 -4.16 0.39
CA GLN A 62 8.55 -5.24 -0.23
C GLN A 62 7.59 -4.76 -1.32
N VAL A 63 7.39 -3.44 -1.45
CA VAL A 63 6.49 -2.89 -2.46
C VAL A 63 7.02 -3.18 -3.86
N ASP A 64 6.12 -3.57 -4.75
CA ASP A 64 6.40 -3.72 -6.17
C ASP A 64 6.16 -2.39 -6.89
N PRO A 65 7.22 -1.75 -7.47
CA PRO A 65 7.07 -0.48 -8.16
C PRO A 65 6.02 -0.49 -9.28
N ALA A 66 5.87 -1.61 -10.00
CA ALA A 66 4.88 -1.71 -11.08
C ALA A 66 3.44 -1.65 -10.55
N ARG A 67 3.18 -2.28 -9.40
CA ARG A 67 1.87 -2.23 -8.73
C ARG A 67 1.55 -0.84 -8.20
N VAL A 68 2.55 -0.17 -7.63
CA VAL A 68 2.42 1.20 -7.13
C VAL A 68 2.10 2.16 -8.28
N ARG A 69 2.87 2.08 -9.38
CA ARG A 69 2.67 2.85 -10.63
C ARG A 69 1.26 2.67 -11.18
N ALA A 70 0.78 1.44 -11.32
CA ALA A 70 -0.55 1.13 -11.83
C ALA A 70 -1.72 1.71 -11.00
N ARG A 71 -1.47 2.12 -9.75
CA ARG A 71 -2.51 2.58 -8.82
C ARG A 71 -2.33 4.03 -8.35
N SER A 72 -1.28 4.71 -8.78
CA SER A 72 -0.98 6.11 -8.49
C SER A 72 -0.62 6.84 -9.78
N ALA A 73 -1.54 7.68 -10.26
CA ALA A 73 -1.34 8.44 -11.48
C ALA A 73 -0.17 9.43 -11.37
N HIS A 74 0.06 10.00 -10.18
CA HIS A 74 1.21 10.86 -9.91
C HIS A 74 2.53 10.08 -9.91
N CYS A 75 2.54 8.86 -9.37
CA CYS A 75 3.72 7.99 -9.44
C CYS A 75 4.04 7.62 -10.88
N GLU A 76 3.05 7.17 -11.65
CA GLU A 76 3.25 6.85 -13.07
C GLU A 76 3.81 8.04 -13.84
N ARG A 77 3.22 9.23 -13.66
CA ARG A 77 3.71 10.46 -14.32
C ARG A 77 5.16 10.76 -13.96
N LEU A 78 5.57 10.57 -12.71
CA LEU A 78 6.96 10.77 -12.30
C LEU A 78 7.90 9.83 -13.07
N PHE A 79 7.55 8.54 -13.14
CA PHE A 79 8.33 7.56 -13.91
C PHE A 79 8.41 7.91 -15.39
N THR A 80 7.28 8.26 -16.03
CA THR A 80 7.26 8.65 -17.44
C THR A 80 8.20 9.83 -17.73
N VAL A 81 8.21 10.85 -16.86
CA VAL A 81 9.09 12.01 -17.02
C VAL A 81 10.56 11.62 -16.85
N LEU A 82 10.89 10.83 -15.83
CA LEU A 82 12.27 10.41 -15.58
C LEU A 82 12.80 9.52 -16.70
N GLU A 83 11.99 8.55 -17.16
CA GLU A 83 12.35 7.65 -18.28
C GLU A 83 12.61 8.46 -19.56
N GLY A 84 11.78 9.47 -19.87
CA GLY A 84 11.98 10.34 -21.03
C GLY A 84 13.13 11.33 -20.93
N LEU A 85 13.65 11.59 -19.72
CA LEU A 85 14.87 12.40 -19.53
C LEU A 85 16.15 11.58 -19.60
N LEU A 86 16.04 10.25 -19.40
CA LEU A 86 17.17 9.31 -19.42
C LEU A 86 17.36 8.63 -20.78
N SER A 87 16.38 8.76 -21.68
CA SER A 87 16.43 8.30 -23.08
C SER A 87 17.17 9.27 -23.99
#